data_AF-A0AAD7WTB0-F1
#
_entry.id   AF-A0AAD7WTB0-F1
#
_cell.length_a   1.000
_cell.length_b   1.000
_cell.length_c   1.000
_cell.angle_alpha   90.00
_cell.angle_beta   90.00
_cell.angle_gamma   90.00
#
_symmetry.space_group_name_H-M   'P 1'
#
loop_
_entity.id
_entity.type
_entity.pdbx_description
1 polymer ?
#
loop_
_entity_poly.entity_id
_entity_poly.type
_entity_poly.pdbx_seq_one_letter_code
_entity_poly.pdbx_strand_id
1 'polypeptide(L)'
;MPAWAMELLVEKAISSASGPLSPGEAMRRVLECIATGILLPDGPGLLDPCEKDQTDALESMTNQAREDVTASAQHALRLLAFRQIHKVLGMESLPAAKASARNRKRRRDGSEAGKGEGEGKKDKKEDAEEEDA
;
A
#
# COMPACT_ATOMS: atom_id res chain seq x y z
N MET A 1 16.05 -13.52 -7.56
CA MET A 1 15.63 -14.15 -6.30
C MET A 1 14.96 -15.48 -6.63
N PRO A 2 15.27 -16.57 -5.90
CA PRO A 2 14.57 -17.84 -6.04
C PRO A 2 13.06 -17.68 -5.80
N ALA A 3 12.24 -18.43 -6.54
CA ALA A 3 10.78 -18.34 -6.42
C ALA A 3 10.32 -18.61 -4.97
N TRP A 4 10.86 -19.67 -4.36
CA TRP A 4 10.57 -20.04 -2.98
C TRP A 4 10.91 -18.93 -1.96
N ALA A 5 12.08 -18.30 -2.09
CA ALA A 5 12.46 -17.18 -1.23
C ALA A 5 11.50 -15.99 -1.37
N MET A 6 11.00 -15.72 -2.59
CA MET A 6 9.99 -14.67 -2.80
C MET A 6 8.66 -15.02 -2.13
N GLU A 7 8.18 -16.25 -2.29
CA GLU A 7 6.93 -16.71 -1.67
C GLU A 7 6.98 -16.61 -0.14
N LEU A 8 8.07 -17.12 0.45
CA LEU A 8 8.29 -17.09 1.89
C LEU A 8 8.42 -15.67 2.43
N LEU A 9 9.12 -14.79 1.73
CA LEU A 9 9.25 -13.39 2.09
C LEU A 9 7.88 -12.68 2.07
N VAL A 10 7.09 -12.91 1.01
CA VAL A 10 5.76 -12.31 0.86
C VAL A 10 4.82 -12.77 1.98
N GLU A 11 4.82 -14.07 2.29
CA GLU A 11 4.07 -14.64 3.42
C GLU A 11 4.48 -13.96 4.73
N LYS A 12 5.76 -13.96 5.10
CA LYS A 12 6.25 -13.38 6.35
C LYS A 12 5.97 -11.88 6.45
N ALA A 13 6.15 -11.15 5.35
CA ALA A 13 5.89 -9.72 5.30
C ALA A 13 4.40 -9.44 5.55
N ILE A 14 3.49 -10.15 4.90
CA ILE A 14 2.04 -9.91 5.03
C ILE A 14 1.53 -10.42 6.39
N SER A 15 1.93 -11.63 6.81
CA SER A 15 1.49 -12.25 8.07
C SER A 15 1.94 -11.49 9.31
N SER A 16 3.00 -10.69 9.22
CA SER A 16 3.44 -9.81 10.33
C SER A 16 2.62 -8.52 10.47
N ALA A 17 1.67 -8.24 9.58
CA ALA A 17 0.81 -7.07 9.67
C ALA A 17 -0.24 -7.24 10.78
N SER A 18 -0.63 -6.13 11.42
CA SER A 18 -1.63 -6.13 12.50
C SER A 18 -3.08 -6.37 12.03
N GLY A 19 -3.29 -6.53 10.72
CA GLY A 19 -4.59 -6.74 10.12
C GLY A 19 -4.52 -6.95 8.61
N PRO A 20 -5.67 -7.18 7.96
CA PRO A 20 -5.74 -7.39 6.52
C PRO A 20 -5.22 -6.17 5.74
N LEU A 21 -4.49 -6.43 4.65
CA LEU A 21 -3.93 -5.40 3.79
C LEU A 21 -4.59 -5.42 2.41
N SER A 22 -4.78 -4.24 1.82
CA SER A 22 -5.07 -4.16 0.39
C SER A 22 -3.86 -4.63 -0.43
N PRO A 23 -4.03 -5.09 -1.69
CA PRO A 23 -2.89 -5.53 -2.52
C PRO A 23 -1.80 -4.46 -2.67
N GLY A 24 -2.17 -3.18 -2.76
CA GLY A 24 -1.21 -2.08 -2.86
C GLY A 24 -0.42 -1.85 -1.57
N GLU A 25 -1.06 -2.01 -0.41
CA GLU A 25 -0.39 -1.92 0.90
C GLU A 25 0.47 -3.16 1.17
N ALA A 26 0.00 -4.35 0.79
CA ALA A 26 0.77 -5.59 0.88
C ALA A 26 2.06 -5.49 0.04
N MET A 27 1.95 -5.04 -1.21
CA MET A 27 3.12 -4.80 -2.07
C MET A 27 4.08 -3.78 -1.46
N ARG A 28 3.58 -2.65 -0.96
CA ARG A 28 4.41 -1.65 -0.28
C ARG A 28 5.15 -2.25 0.92
N ARG A 29 4.47 -3.03 1.75
CA ARG A 29 5.05 -3.68 2.92
C ARG A 29 6.15 -4.68 2.56
N VAL A 30 5.94 -5.50 1.53
CA VAL A 30 6.99 -6.42 1.03
C VAL A 30 8.23 -5.63 0.59
N LEU A 31 8.04 -4.54 -0.15
CA LEU A 31 9.15 -3.67 -0.56
C LEU A 31 9.85 -3.01 0.65
N GLU A 32 9.11 -2.60 1.68
CA GLU A 32 9.65 -2.08 2.95
C GLU A 32 10.53 -3.14 3.64
N CYS A 33 10.06 -4.38 3.76
CA CYS A 33 10.83 -5.47 4.33
C CYS A 33 12.12 -5.75 3.56
N ILE A 34 12.11 -5.67 2.23
CA ILE A 34 13.33 -5.86 1.41
C ILE A 34 14.29 -4.67 1.61
N ALA A 35 13.75 -3.46 1.62
CA ALA A 35 14.52 -2.22 1.68
C ALA A 35 15.23 -1.99 3.02
N THR A 36 14.74 -2.58 4.11
CA THR A 36 15.44 -2.60 5.41
C THR A 36 16.68 -3.48 5.43
N GLY A 37 16.91 -4.27 4.38
CA GLY A 37 18.11 -5.10 4.24
C GLY A 37 17.96 -6.52 4.77
N ILE A 38 16.74 -7.07 4.85
CA ILE A 38 16.50 -8.47 5.27
C ILE A 38 17.32 -9.51 4.49
N LEU A 39 17.67 -9.22 3.23
CA LEU A 39 18.41 -10.11 2.34
C LEU A 39 19.93 -10.02 2.52
N LEU A 40 20.43 -8.96 3.18
CA LEU A 40 21.86 -8.69 3.30
C LEU A 40 22.54 -9.70 4.24
N PRO A 41 23.85 -9.95 4.10
CA PRO A 41 24.57 -10.92 4.93
C PRO A 41 24.48 -10.63 6.44
N ASP A 42 24.43 -9.34 6.82
CA ASP A 42 24.29 -8.90 8.21
C ASP A 42 22.82 -8.70 8.63
N GLY A 43 21.87 -9.02 7.74
CA GLY A 43 20.45 -8.94 7.99
C GLY A 43 19.92 -10.16 8.75
N PRO A 44 18.65 -10.13 9.20
CA PRO A 44 18.03 -11.27 9.87
C PRO A 44 17.90 -12.52 8.99
N GLY A 45 18.05 -12.39 7.66
CA GLY A 45 18.01 -13.50 6.71
C GLY A 45 16.60 -14.06 6.47
N LEU A 46 16.54 -15.13 5.68
CA LEU A 46 15.28 -15.79 5.34
C LEU A 46 15.43 -17.31 5.47
N LEU A 47 15.11 -17.83 6.66
CA LEU A 47 15.20 -19.26 6.94
C LEU A 47 14.02 -20.05 6.36
N ASP A 48 14.34 -21.15 5.69
CA ASP A 48 13.38 -22.07 5.10
C ASP A 48 12.66 -22.90 6.18
N PRO A 49 11.33 -22.77 6.36
CA PRO A 49 10.57 -23.55 7.33
C PRO A 49 10.32 -25.00 6.88
N CYS A 50 10.61 -25.35 5.63
CA CYS A 50 10.43 -26.69 5.08
C CYS A 50 11.68 -27.56 5.21
N GLU A 51 12.81 -26.99 5.63
CA GLU A 51 14.06 -27.72 5.88
C GLU A 51 14.22 -28.04 7.36
N LYS A 52 14.87 -29.18 7.64
CA LYS A 52 15.10 -29.64 9.01
C LYS A 52 16.18 -28.82 9.72
N ASP A 53 17.24 -28.50 8.99
CA ASP A 53 18.37 -27.70 9.48
C ASP A 53 18.14 -26.22 9.14
N GLN A 54 18.85 -25.31 9.83
CA GLN A 54 18.75 -23.87 9.60
C GLN A 54 19.30 -23.51 8.20
N THR A 55 18.40 -23.53 7.21
CA THR A 55 18.74 -23.36 5.80
C THR A 55 18.31 -21.98 5.33
N ASP A 56 19.22 -21.21 4.73
CA ASP A 56 18.90 -19.91 4.15
C ASP A 56 18.25 -20.10 2.77
N ALA A 57 17.00 -19.69 2.62
CA ALA A 57 16.28 -19.76 1.34
C ALA A 57 16.94 -18.89 0.25
N LEU A 58 17.83 -17.98 0.62
CA LEU A 58 18.59 -17.11 -0.29
C LEU A 58 19.98 -17.67 -0.64
N GLU A 59 20.35 -18.89 -0.22
CA GLU A 59 21.69 -19.48 -0.40
C GLU A 59 22.21 -19.38 -1.85
N SER A 60 21.33 -19.60 -2.84
CA SER A 60 21.69 -19.52 -4.26
C SER A 60 21.97 -18.10 -4.78
N MET A 61 21.70 -17.06 -3.99
CA MET A 61 21.98 -15.67 -4.36
C MET A 61 23.35 -15.21 -3.87
N THR A 62 24.12 -14.58 -4.76
CA THR A 62 25.36 -13.89 -4.40
C THR A 62 25.08 -12.64 -3.55
N ASN A 63 26.08 -12.20 -2.79
CA ASN A 63 25.99 -10.96 -1.98
C ASN A 63 25.64 -9.75 -2.86
N GLN A 64 26.25 -9.63 -4.05
CA GLN A 64 25.92 -8.56 -4.98
C GLN A 64 24.45 -8.61 -5.42
N ALA A 65 23.92 -9.79 -5.74
CA ALA A 65 22.51 -9.92 -6.11
C ALA A 65 21.55 -9.55 -4.98
N ARG A 66 21.93 -9.83 -3.72
CA ARG A 66 21.17 -9.41 -2.53
C ARG A 66 21.17 -7.89 -2.39
N GLU A 67 22.33 -7.25 -2.52
CA GLU A 67 22.48 -5.79 -2.50
C GLU A 67 21.67 -5.11 -3.61
N ASP A 68 21.75 -5.62 -4.83
CA ASP A 68 21.05 -5.06 -5.99
C ASP A 68 19.53 -5.11 -5.79
N VAL A 69 19.01 -6.23 -5.24
CA VAL A 69 17.59 -6.37 -4.92
C VAL A 69 17.17 -5.41 -3.80
N THR A 70 17.98 -5.27 -2.75
CA THR A 70 17.72 -4.29 -1.67
C THR A 70 17.72 -2.86 -2.19
N ALA A 71 18.70 -2.48 -3.01
CA ALA A 71 18.78 -1.16 -3.63
C ALA A 71 17.59 -0.89 -4.57
N SER A 72 17.19 -1.89 -5.36
CA SER A 72 16.00 -1.83 -6.22
C SER A 72 14.73 -1.61 -5.41
N ALA A 73 14.53 -2.33 -4.30
CA ALA A 73 13.38 -2.15 -3.43
C ALA A 73 13.35 -0.76 -2.78
N GLN A 74 14.50 -0.25 -2.31
CA GLN A 74 14.61 1.12 -1.80
C GLN A 74 14.24 2.17 -2.86
N HIS A 75 14.61 1.94 -4.12
CA HIS A 75 14.20 2.80 -5.23
C HIS A 75 12.70 2.70 -5.50
N ALA A 76 12.15 1.49 -5.57
CA ALA A 76 10.73 1.25 -5.75
C ALA A 76 9.90 1.96 -4.67
N LEU A 77 10.29 1.90 -3.40
CA LEU A 77 9.58 2.61 -2.31
C LEU A 77 9.53 4.12 -2.52
N ARG A 78 10.63 4.73 -2.97
CA ARG A 78 10.64 6.15 -3.34
C ARG A 78 9.66 6.42 -4.47
N LEU A 79 9.64 5.60 -5.52
CA LEU A 79 8.65 5.71 -6.60
C LEU A 79 7.22 5.60 -6.06
N LEU A 80 6.94 4.64 -5.17
CA LEU A 80 5.64 4.47 -4.53
C LEU A 80 5.24 5.71 -3.69
N ALA A 81 6.18 6.32 -2.96
CA ALA A 81 5.93 7.54 -2.18
C ALA A 81 5.57 8.74 -3.09
N PHE A 82 6.21 8.83 -4.25
CA PHE A 82 5.94 9.85 -5.26
C PHE A 82 4.82 9.48 -6.25
N ARG A 83 3.97 8.48 -5.91
CA ARG A 83 2.83 8.03 -6.72
C ARG A 83 3.20 7.54 -8.13
N GLN A 84 4.42 7.03 -8.30
CA GLN A 84 4.95 6.49 -9.56
C GLN A 84 4.93 4.95 -9.58
N ILE A 85 3.90 4.33 -8.99
CA ILE A 85 3.77 2.85 -8.92
C ILE A 85 3.73 2.20 -10.30
N HIS A 86 3.22 2.90 -11.32
CA HIS A 86 3.20 2.42 -12.71
C HIS A 86 4.60 2.07 -13.23
N LYS A 87 5.64 2.79 -12.82
CA LYS A 87 7.03 2.47 -13.18
C LYS A 87 7.51 1.17 -12.55
N VAL A 88 7.12 0.93 -11.29
CA VAL A 88 7.47 -0.31 -10.57
C VAL A 88 6.74 -1.51 -11.17
N LEU A 89 5.50 -1.31 -11.61
CA LEU A 89 4.68 -2.33 -12.28
C LEU A 89 5.03 -2.54 -13.76
N GLY A 90 5.94 -1.74 -14.33
CA GLY A 90 6.31 -1.83 -15.74
C GLY A 90 5.15 -1.51 -16.70
N MET A 91 4.24 -0.62 -16.29
CA MET A 91 3.05 -0.26 -17.05
C MET A 91 2.98 1.25 -17.32
N GLU A 92 2.11 1.65 -18.26
CA GLU A 92 1.80 3.06 -18.46
C GLU A 92 1.01 3.62 -17.26
N SER A 93 1.18 4.91 -16.97
CA SER A 93 0.39 5.56 -15.94
C SER A 93 -1.08 5.52 -16.34
N LEU A 94 -1.92 5.04 -15.43
CA LEU A 94 -3.36 5.15 -15.60
C LEU A 94 -3.75 6.62 -15.81
N PRO A 95 -4.76 6.90 -16.66
CA PRO A 95 -5.25 8.24 -16.85
C PRO A 95 -5.55 8.87 -15.50
N ALA A 96 -5.07 10.10 -15.27
CA ALA A 96 -5.37 10.80 -14.04
C ALA A 96 -6.88 10.82 -13.86
N ALA A 97 -7.38 10.09 -12.87
CA ALA A 97 -8.79 10.15 -12.53
C ALA A 97 -9.09 11.63 -12.33
N LYS A 98 -10.10 12.15 -13.03
CA LYS A 98 -10.63 13.51 -12.81
C LYS A 98 -11.36 13.53 -11.47
N ALA A 99 -10.67 13.10 -10.40
CA ALA A 99 -11.06 13.26 -9.03
C ALA A 99 -11.00 14.75 -8.75
N SER A 100 -12.13 15.35 -9.13
CA SER A 100 -12.65 16.66 -8.84
C SER A 100 -11.74 17.52 -7.96
N ALA A 101 -11.46 18.73 -8.43
CA ALA A 101 -11.09 19.87 -7.62
C ALA A 101 -12.16 20.25 -6.57
N ARG A 102 -12.82 19.27 -5.94
CA ARG A 102 -13.63 19.43 -4.73
C ARG A 102 -12.69 19.58 -3.55
N ASN A 103 -12.13 20.79 -3.48
CA ASN A 103 -12.11 21.59 -2.27
C ASN A 103 -11.51 20.89 -1.04
N ARG A 104 -10.18 20.72 -1.01
CA ARG A 104 -9.44 20.67 0.27
C ARG A 104 -9.47 22.05 0.92
N LYS A 105 -10.64 22.47 1.40
CA LYS A 105 -10.72 23.53 2.39
C LYS A 105 -10.20 22.92 3.69
N ARG A 106 -8.88 23.04 3.91
CA ARG A 106 -8.26 22.90 5.23
C ARG A 106 -8.94 23.93 6.13
N ARG A 107 -9.94 23.53 6.91
CA ARG A 107 -10.33 24.31 8.10
C ARG A 107 -9.26 24.02 9.16
N ARG A 108 -8.45 25.05 9.44
CA ARG A 108 -7.49 25.08 10.53
C ARG A 108 -8.17 25.74 11.73
N ASP A 109 -8.18 25.01 12.85
CA ASP A 109 -8.38 25.38 14.26
C ASP A 109 -9.64 26.13 14.76
N GLY A 110 -10.10 25.74 15.95
CA GLY A 110 -11.00 26.54 16.80
C GLY A 110 -11.92 25.72 17.73
N SER A 111 -11.63 25.75 19.02
CA SER A 111 -12.23 25.05 20.17
C SER A 111 -13.72 25.28 20.48
N GLU A 112 -14.27 24.35 21.29
CA GLU A 112 -15.37 24.44 22.27
C GLU A 112 -16.88 24.36 21.90
N ALA A 113 -17.52 23.37 22.55
CA ALA A 113 -18.82 23.30 23.21
C ALA A 113 -20.11 23.91 22.59
N GLY A 114 -21.15 23.08 22.47
CA GLY A 114 -22.54 23.53 22.36
C GLY A 114 -23.53 22.41 22.05
N LYS A 115 -24.24 21.92 23.07
CA LYS A 115 -25.48 21.11 22.95
C LYS A 115 -26.54 21.87 22.13
N GLY A 116 -27.36 21.15 21.37
CA GLY A 116 -28.60 21.69 20.80
C GLY A 116 -29.38 20.67 19.97
N GLU A 117 -30.39 20.08 20.59
CA GLU A 117 -31.47 19.31 19.94
C GLU A 117 -32.29 20.21 18.98
N GLY A 118 -32.92 19.60 17.97
CA GLY A 118 -33.85 20.30 17.09
C GLY A 118 -34.49 19.40 16.03
N GLU A 119 -35.58 18.72 16.41
CA GLU A 119 -36.61 18.21 15.50
C GLU A 119 -37.27 19.34 14.70
N GLY A 120 -37.70 19.07 13.46
CA GLY A 120 -38.57 19.98 12.71
C GLY A 120 -38.77 19.65 11.22
N LYS A 121 -39.83 18.89 10.94
CA LYS A 121 -40.46 18.66 9.61
C LYS A 121 -40.75 19.96 8.83
N LYS A 122 -40.66 19.93 7.50
CA LYS A 122 -41.79 20.37 6.64
C LYS A 122 -41.66 19.93 5.18
N ASP A 123 -42.76 19.35 4.72
CA ASP A 123 -43.08 18.78 3.42
C ASP A 123 -42.89 19.73 2.22
N LYS A 124 -42.51 19.18 1.06
CA LYS A 124 -42.68 19.85 -0.24
C LYS A 124 -43.56 19.00 -1.15
N LYS A 125 -44.79 19.50 -1.27
CA LYS A 125 -45.88 19.19 -2.20
C LYS A 125 -45.38 18.96 -3.64
N GLU A 126 -45.79 17.84 -4.23
CA GLU A 126 -45.78 17.60 -5.67
C GLU A 126 -46.87 18.46 -6.32
N ASP A 127 -46.51 19.19 -7.37
CA ASP A 127 -47.46 19.83 -8.27
C ASP A 127 -47.22 19.23 -9.66
N ALA A 128 -48.28 18.67 -10.22
CA ALA A 128 -48.32 18.12 -11.55
C ALA A 128 -49.03 19.16 -12.43
N GLU A 129 -48.32 19.69 -13.43
CA GLU A 129 -48.96 20.36 -14.55
C GLU A 129 -48.46 19.74 -15.86
N GLU A 130 -49.47 19.49 -16.67
CA GLU A 130 -49.60 18.87 -17.97
C GLU A 130 -49.22 19.87 -19.06
N GLU A 131 -48.50 19.45 -20.11
CA GLU A 131 -48.56 20.12 -21.42
C GLU A 131 -48.28 19.13 -22.57
N ASP A 132 -49.27 19.04 -23.45
CA ASP A 132 -49.28 18.80 -24.90
C ASP A 132 -48.65 17.54 -25.53
N ALA A 133 -49.54 16.61 -25.95
CA ALA A 133 -49.62 16.10 -27.34
C ALA A 133 -50.97 15.40 -27.60
#